data_AF-A0A2T5HC80-F1
#
_entry.id   AF-A0A2T5HC80-F1
#
_cell.length_a   1.000
_cell.length_b   1.000
_cell.length_c   1.000
_cell.angle_alpha   90.00
_cell.angle_beta   90.00
_cell.angle_gamma   90.00
#
_symmetry.space_group_name_H-M   'P 1'
#
loop_
_entity.id
_entity.type
_entity.pdbx_description
1 polymer ?
#
loop_
_entity_poly.entity_id
_entity_poly.type
_entity_poly.pdbx_seq_one_letter_code
_entity_poly.pdbx_strand_id
1 'polypeptide(L)'
;MEANLEELVAQLVERVGGRYFGKYRGVVTDVSDPNNQCRIRATVPAVLGEHPCGWALPAAPFAGDGHGAVLLPEIGSGVWIEFEAGQLDNPIWAGAWWASGQRPQPQGEQVRVIVSKAGHQVILDDAANEVKIVHGDSLIAKTITLSASDIVISCGACEIRISNESISLNNGLIKVGLAGVSLVNGAMTFGVPPT
;
A
#
# COMPACT_ATOMS: atom_id res chain seq x y z
N MET A 1 22.97 6.35 55.52
CA MET A 1 23.00 5.34 54.43
C MET A 1 21.60 5.02 53.89
N GLU A 2 20.51 5.30 54.64
CA GLU A 2 19.13 5.00 54.22
C GLU A 2 18.54 5.97 53.17
N ALA A 3 19.00 7.21 53.10
CA ALA A 3 18.49 8.22 52.15
C ALA A 3 18.65 7.85 50.66
N ASN A 4 19.58 6.94 50.32
CA ASN A 4 19.86 6.57 48.92
C ASN A 4 18.84 5.56 48.36
N LEU A 5 18.24 4.73 49.22
CA LEU A 5 17.31 3.69 48.77
C LEU A 5 15.92 4.27 48.47
N GLU A 6 15.43 5.20 49.29
CA GLU A 6 14.14 5.86 49.05
C GLU A 6 14.17 6.72 47.79
N GLU A 7 15.27 7.45 47.53
CA GLU A 7 15.48 8.18 46.27
C GLU A 7 15.55 7.23 45.07
N LEU A 8 16.26 6.11 45.19
CA LEU A 8 16.32 5.08 44.15
C LEU A 8 14.95 4.44 43.87
N VAL A 9 14.17 4.16 44.91
CA VAL A 9 12.82 3.60 44.79
C VAL A 9 11.86 4.63 44.19
N ALA A 10 11.91 5.89 44.60
CA ALA A 10 11.11 6.96 44.00
C ALA A 10 11.44 7.15 42.51
N GLN A 11 12.73 7.19 42.16
CA GLN A 11 13.18 7.26 40.78
C GLN A 11 12.76 6.02 39.96
N LEU A 12 12.80 4.82 40.55
CA LEU A 12 12.31 3.60 39.91
C LEU A 12 10.80 3.62 39.72
N VAL A 13 10.04 4.05 40.72
CA VAL A 13 8.57 4.15 40.66
C VAL A 13 8.16 5.18 39.61
N GLU A 14 8.83 6.32 39.52
CA GLU A 14 8.57 7.32 38.47
C GLU A 14 8.93 6.78 37.07
N ARG A 15 10.04 6.04 36.97
CA ARG A 15 10.51 5.46 35.70
C ARG A 15 9.67 4.27 35.23
N VAL A 16 9.02 3.54 36.14
CA VAL A 16 8.22 2.34 35.86
C VAL A 16 6.72 2.66 35.81
N GLY A 17 6.24 3.60 36.62
CA GLY A 17 4.80 3.86 36.84
C GLY A 17 4.11 4.73 35.81
N GLY A 18 4.83 5.30 34.83
CA GLY A 18 4.25 6.21 33.84
C GLY A 18 4.78 6.01 32.42
N ARG A 19 5.50 4.91 32.16
CA ARG A 19 6.11 4.64 30.86
C ARG A 19 5.44 3.45 30.19
N TYR A 20 4.95 3.69 28.99
CA TYR A 20 4.17 2.72 28.20
C TYR A 20 5.04 2.20 27.06
N PHE A 21 5.89 1.23 27.38
CA PHE A 21 6.75 0.59 26.40
C PHE A 21 6.04 -0.56 25.68
N GLY A 22 6.25 -0.67 24.37
CA GLY A 22 5.71 -1.73 23.53
C GLY A 22 4.73 -1.23 22.48
N LYS A 23 4.10 -2.17 21.77
CA LYS A 23 3.11 -1.90 20.73
C LYS A 23 1.70 -2.14 21.25
N TYR A 24 0.82 -1.18 21.06
CA TYR A 24 -0.58 -1.23 21.46
C TYR A 24 -1.47 -1.23 20.22
N ARG A 25 -2.54 -2.02 20.21
CA ARG A 25 -3.50 -1.97 19.11
C ARG A 25 -4.30 -0.67 19.19
N GLY A 26 -4.37 0.03 18.08
CA GLY A 26 -5.28 1.15 17.91
C GLY A 26 -6.14 1.02 16.66
N VAL A 27 -7.20 1.83 16.62
CA VAL A 27 -8.08 1.96 15.47
C VAL A 27 -8.09 3.43 15.05
N VAL A 28 -7.78 3.69 13.78
CA VAL A 28 -7.68 5.06 13.26
C VAL A 28 -9.01 5.78 13.38
N THR A 29 -9.00 6.98 13.95
CA THR A 29 -10.16 7.85 14.12
C THR A 29 -10.11 9.09 13.24
N ASP A 30 -8.91 9.58 12.91
CA ASP A 30 -8.73 10.78 12.11
C ASP A 30 -7.39 10.73 11.34
N VAL A 31 -7.41 11.23 10.12
CA VAL A 31 -6.27 11.34 9.19
C VAL A 31 -6.10 12.76 8.65
N SER A 32 -6.90 13.71 9.12
CA SER A 32 -6.96 15.10 8.67
C SER A 32 -5.83 15.93 9.29
N ASP A 33 -4.59 15.49 9.12
CA ASP A 33 -3.41 16.11 9.71
C ASP A 33 -3.21 17.56 9.19
N PRO A 34 -3.33 18.60 10.05
CA PRO A 34 -3.18 19.99 9.63
C PRO A 34 -1.80 20.34 9.06
N ASN A 35 -0.77 19.55 9.41
CA ASN A 35 0.60 19.81 8.98
C ASN A 35 1.02 18.94 7.78
N ASN A 36 0.13 18.05 7.30
CA ASN A 36 0.41 17.12 6.20
C ASN A 36 1.69 16.28 6.40
N GLN A 37 1.91 15.78 7.62
CA GLN A 37 3.07 14.97 8.02
C GLN A 37 2.73 13.47 8.11
N CYS A 38 1.62 13.05 7.49
CA CYS A 38 1.10 11.68 7.58
C CYS A 38 0.82 11.23 9.03
N ARG A 39 0.45 12.16 9.90
CA ARG A 39 0.01 11.85 11.26
C ARG A 39 -1.42 11.35 11.26
N ILE A 40 -1.75 10.53 12.25
CA ILE A 40 -3.11 10.06 12.49
C ILE A 40 -3.50 10.28 13.95
N ARG A 41 -4.80 10.22 14.25
CA ARG A 41 -5.30 9.91 15.58
C ARG A 41 -5.91 8.53 15.58
N ALA A 42 -5.80 7.83 16.70
CA ALA A 42 -6.37 6.51 16.88
C ALA A 42 -6.87 6.34 18.31
N THR A 43 -7.93 5.56 18.52
CA THR A 43 -8.24 5.03 19.85
C THR A 43 -7.20 3.98 20.23
N VAL A 44 -6.78 3.94 21.49
CA VAL A 44 -5.83 2.95 22.01
C VAL A 44 -6.33 2.40 23.34
N PRO A 45 -7.33 1.49 23.33
CA PRO A 45 -8.08 1.13 24.53
C PRO A 45 -7.22 0.60 25.69
N ALA A 46 -6.13 -0.10 25.37
CA ALA A 46 -5.25 -0.68 26.37
C ALA A 46 -4.52 0.34 27.25
N VAL A 47 -4.38 1.60 26.81
CA VAL A 47 -3.64 2.64 27.54
C VAL A 47 -4.40 3.95 27.72
N LEU A 48 -5.31 4.31 26.81
CA LEU A 48 -6.05 5.58 26.82
C LEU A 48 -7.57 5.39 26.99
N GLY A 49 -8.05 4.15 27.06
CA GLY A 49 -9.47 3.84 27.05
C GLY A 49 -10.14 4.34 25.77
N GLU A 50 -11.27 5.03 25.92
CA GLU A 50 -12.07 5.55 24.81
C GLU A 50 -11.50 6.84 24.20
N HIS A 51 -10.50 7.46 24.83
CA HIS A 51 -9.92 8.70 24.33
C HIS A 51 -8.94 8.40 23.20
N PRO A 52 -9.02 9.13 22.07
CA PRO A 52 -8.01 9.03 21.02
C PRO A 52 -6.67 9.58 21.54
N CYS A 53 -5.58 9.03 21.03
CA CYS A 53 -4.26 9.60 21.24
C CYS A 53 -4.13 10.99 20.58
N GLY A 54 -3.06 11.69 20.93
CA GLY A 54 -2.60 12.86 20.16
C GLY A 54 -2.27 12.49 18.69
N TRP A 55 -1.77 13.46 17.93
CA TRP A 55 -1.34 13.20 16.56
C TRP A 55 -0.11 12.28 16.55
N ALA A 56 -0.31 11.02 16.18
CA ALA A 56 0.72 10.00 16.12
C ALA A 56 1.62 10.21 14.90
N LEU A 57 2.94 10.29 15.11
CA LEU A 57 3.93 10.39 14.03
C LEU A 57 4.08 9.05 13.30
N PRO A 58 4.31 9.03 11.98
CA PRO A 58 4.55 7.80 11.25
C PRO A 58 5.96 7.25 11.50
N ALA A 59 6.07 5.99 11.92
CA ALA A 59 7.29 5.20 11.74
C ALA A 59 7.35 4.66 10.30
N ALA A 60 7.51 5.56 9.33
CA ALA A 60 7.52 5.22 7.91
C ALA A 60 8.76 4.36 7.54
N PRO A 61 8.64 3.40 6.60
CA PRO A 61 9.78 2.58 6.18
C PRO A 61 10.84 3.37 5.40
N PHE A 62 10.46 4.50 4.80
CA PHE A 62 11.33 5.39 4.04
C PHE A 62 10.75 6.80 4.04
N ALA A 63 11.51 7.79 4.51
CA ALA A 63 11.11 9.19 4.55
C ALA A 63 12.33 10.11 4.55
N GLY A 64 12.20 11.27 3.90
CA GLY A 64 13.20 12.33 3.82
C GLY A 64 12.63 13.56 3.11
N ASP A 65 13.43 14.62 3.01
CA ASP A 65 13.00 15.84 2.32
C ASP A 65 12.81 15.58 0.81
N GLY A 66 11.58 15.74 0.33
CA GLY A 66 11.19 15.51 -1.06
C GLY A 66 11.11 14.04 -1.51
N HIS A 67 11.25 13.06 -0.62
CA HIS A 67 11.18 11.63 -0.97
C HIS A 67 10.70 10.74 0.18
N GLY A 68 10.05 9.62 -0.13
CA GLY A 68 9.56 8.70 0.89
C GLY A 68 8.51 7.71 0.36
N ALA A 69 8.00 6.88 1.26
CA ALA A 69 6.86 6.00 1.04
C ALA A 69 5.66 6.47 1.85
N VAL A 70 4.65 7.01 1.17
CA VAL A 70 3.39 7.47 1.81
C VAL A 70 2.33 6.39 1.68
N LEU A 71 2.06 5.70 2.79
CA LEU A 71 1.04 4.66 2.92
C LEU A 71 0.12 5.00 4.11
N LEU A 72 -0.65 6.07 3.98
CA LEU A 72 -1.53 6.56 5.03
C LEU A 72 -2.72 5.59 5.24
N PRO A 73 -2.93 5.05 6.45
CA PRO A 73 -4.09 4.21 6.73
C PRO A 73 -5.39 5.03 6.72
N GLU A 74 -6.52 4.37 6.49
CA GLU A 74 -7.83 5.02 6.50
C GLU A 74 -8.47 4.99 7.89
N ILE A 75 -9.45 5.88 8.12
CA ILE A 75 -10.31 5.82 9.30
C ILE A 75 -10.94 4.43 9.43
N GLY A 76 -10.88 3.84 10.63
CA GLY A 76 -11.31 2.49 10.93
C GLY A 76 -10.25 1.40 10.72
N SER A 77 -9.08 1.74 10.16
CA SER A 77 -7.98 0.78 9.99
C SER A 77 -7.36 0.39 11.34
N GLY A 78 -6.93 -0.86 11.45
CA GLY A 78 -6.13 -1.33 12.57
C GLY A 78 -4.68 -0.91 12.45
N VAL A 79 -4.14 -0.22 13.47
CA VAL A 79 -2.75 0.24 13.52
C VAL A 79 -2.06 -0.20 14.80
N TRP A 80 -0.74 -0.31 14.77
CA TRP A 80 0.06 -0.42 15.98
C TRP A 80 0.49 0.97 16.43
N ILE A 81 0.23 1.30 17.69
CA ILE A 81 0.62 2.55 18.33
C ILE A 81 1.73 2.27 19.34
N GLU A 82 2.73 3.14 19.32
CA GLU A 82 3.85 3.21 20.24
C GLU A 82 3.94 4.62 20.81
N PHE A 83 4.81 4.82 21.78
CA PHE A 83 4.98 6.09 22.47
C PHE A 83 6.48 6.40 22.60
N GLU A 84 6.93 7.56 22.12
CA GLU A 84 8.35 7.95 22.16
C GLU A 84 8.85 7.94 23.61
N ALA A 85 9.87 7.12 23.87
CA ALA A 85 10.38 6.85 25.21
C ALA A 85 9.26 6.48 26.23
N GLY A 86 8.18 5.84 25.78
CA GLY A 86 7.03 5.45 26.59
C GLY A 86 6.12 6.60 27.04
N GLN A 87 6.21 7.79 26.44
CA GLN A 87 5.41 8.96 26.83
C GLN A 87 4.11 9.03 26.03
N LEU A 88 2.96 8.96 26.72
CA LEU A 88 1.63 8.97 26.08
C LEU A 88 1.38 10.21 25.20
N ASP A 89 1.99 11.35 25.53
CA ASP A 89 1.87 12.60 24.78
C ASP A 89 2.60 12.59 23.43
N ASN A 90 3.50 11.61 23.20
CA ASN A 90 4.30 11.50 21.98
C ASN A 90 3.99 10.18 21.24
N PRO A 91 2.76 10.01 20.70
CA PRO A 91 2.40 8.78 20.01
C PRO A 91 3.13 8.64 18.66
N ILE A 92 3.41 7.38 18.29
CA ILE A 92 3.90 6.95 16.99
C ILE A 92 2.95 5.87 16.46
N TRP A 93 2.67 5.84 15.17
CA TRP A 93 2.04 4.68 14.53
C TRP A 93 3.06 3.93 13.67
N ALA A 94 3.08 2.60 13.81
CA ALA A 94 4.10 1.73 13.23
C ALA A 94 3.45 0.53 12.52
N GLY A 95 3.00 0.78 11.30
CA GLY A 95 2.35 -0.22 10.47
C GLY A 95 0.91 -0.53 10.89
N ALA A 96 0.28 -1.41 10.11
CA ALA A 96 -1.12 -1.78 10.24
C ALA A 96 -1.27 -3.28 10.54
N TRP A 97 -2.45 -3.66 11.00
CA TRP A 97 -2.85 -5.06 11.16
C TRP A 97 -4.21 -5.29 10.53
N TRP A 98 -4.43 -6.52 10.06
CA TRP A 98 -5.72 -6.95 9.53
C TRP A 98 -6.52 -7.65 10.62
N ALA A 99 -7.80 -7.29 10.74
CA ALA A 99 -8.77 -8.17 11.39
C ALA A 99 -9.05 -9.39 10.50
N SER A 100 -9.76 -10.38 11.06
CA SER A 100 -10.23 -11.53 10.29
C SER A 100 -10.99 -11.08 9.04
N GLY A 101 -10.61 -11.60 7.87
CA GLY A 101 -11.22 -11.29 6.58
C GLY A 101 -10.79 -9.96 5.94
N GLN A 102 -9.95 -9.13 6.57
CA GLN A 102 -9.54 -7.84 6.00
C GLN A 102 -8.32 -7.89 5.09
N ARG A 103 -7.61 -9.04 5.00
CA ARG A 103 -6.47 -9.18 4.08
C ARG A 103 -6.94 -9.01 2.63
N PRO A 104 -6.34 -8.10 1.84
CA PRO A 104 -6.74 -7.86 0.47
C PRO A 104 -6.50 -9.08 -0.44
N GLN A 105 -7.23 -9.13 -1.55
CA GLN A 105 -6.99 -10.04 -2.66
C GLN A 105 -5.96 -9.45 -3.65
N PRO A 106 -5.26 -10.28 -4.45
CA PRO A 106 -5.20 -11.74 -4.38
C PRO A 106 -4.48 -12.25 -3.13
N GLN A 107 -4.91 -13.43 -2.66
CA GLN A 107 -4.30 -14.14 -1.53
C GLN A 107 -3.43 -15.31 -2.02
N GLY A 108 -2.42 -15.67 -1.23
CA GLY A 108 -1.50 -16.76 -1.52
C GLY A 108 -0.19 -16.61 -0.75
N GLU A 109 0.47 -17.72 -0.42
CA GLU A 109 1.75 -17.71 0.31
C GLU A 109 2.90 -17.12 -0.52
N GLN A 110 2.77 -17.16 -1.84
CA GLN A 110 3.74 -16.68 -2.83
C GLN A 110 3.30 -15.37 -3.52
N VAL A 111 2.23 -14.75 -3.01
CA VAL A 111 1.68 -13.50 -3.57
C VAL A 111 2.07 -12.32 -2.67
N ARG A 112 2.61 -11.26 -3.28
CA ARG A 112 2.88 -9.97 -2.64
C ARG A 112 2.07 -8.91 -3.37
N VAL A 113 1.26 -8.16 -2.62
CA VAL A 113 0.35 -7.18 -3.23
C VAL A 113 0.26 -5.91 -2.40
N ILE A 114 0.25 -4.77 -3.09
CA ILE A 114 -0.19 -3.48 -2.57
C ILE A 114 -1.54 -3.18 -3.21
N VAL A 115 -2.57 -2.93 -2.38
CA VAL A 115 -3.93 -2.62 -2.83
C VAL A 115 -4.41 -1.32 -2.19
N SER A 116 -4.91 -0.39 -3.00
CA SER A 116 -5.63 0.79 -2.51
C SER A 116 -7.12 0.51 -2.35
N LYS A 117 -7.84 1.34 -1.58
CA LYS A 117 -9.29 1.17 -1.37
C LYS A 117 -10.11 1.19 -2.66
N ALA A 118 -9.67 1.98 -3.65
CA ALA A 118 -10.30 2.04 -4.96
C ALA A 118 -10.00 0.81 -5.83
N GLY A 119 -9.19 -0.15 -5.35
CA GLY A 119 -8.88 -1.39 -6.06
C GLY A 119 -7.70 -1.30 -7.00
N HIS A 120 -6.87 -0.26 -6.94
CA HIS A 120 -5.59 -0.23 -7.67
C HIS A 120 -4.61 -1.22 -7.04
N GLN A 121 -3.90 -1.98 -7.87
CA GLN A 121 -3.04 -3.06 -7.39
C GLN A 121 -1.69 -3.08 -8.08
N VAL A 122 -0.66 -3.40 -7.30
CA VAL A 122 0.64 -3.87 -7.78
C VAL A 122 0.85 -5.26 -7.18
N ILE A 123 0.96 -6.27 -8.03
CA ILE A 123 0.94 -7.69 -7.67
C ILE A 123 2.24 -8.33 -8.18
N LEU A 124 2.92 -9.07 -7.29
CA LEU A 124 3.98 -10.01 -7.63
C LEU A 124 3.49 -11.40 -7.21
N ASP A 125 3.37 -12.31 -8.16
CA ASP A 125 2.91 -13.68 -7.95
C ASP A 125 4.00 -14.66 -8.42
N ASP A 126 4.77 -15.18 -7.46
CA ASP A 126 5.88 -16.11 -7.77
C ASP A 126 5.37 -17.49 -8.21
N ALA A 127 4.14 -17.87 -7.82
CA ALA A 127 3.54 -19.15 -8.22
C ALA A 127 3.10 -19.09 -9.69
N ALA A 128 2.54 -17.96 -10.12
CA ALA A 128 2.18 -17.70 -11.50
C ALA A 128 3.38 -17.26 -12.37
N ASN A 129 4.51 -16.90 -11.75
CA ASN A 129 5.64 -16.23 -12.41
C ASN A 129 5.18 -14.97 -13.17
N GLU A 130 4.44 -14.12 -12.47
CA GLU A 130 3.76 -12.94 -13.03
C GLU A 130 3.96 -11.69 -12.16
N VAL A 131 4.19 -10.55 -12.82
CA VAL A 131 4.08 -9.21 -12.22
C VAL A 131 2.95 -8.45 -12.89
N LYS A 132 2.05 -7.86 -12.11
CA LYS A 132 0.84 -7.22 -12.64
C LYS A 132 0.52 -5.90 -11.97
N ILE A 133 0.15 -4.91 -12.78
CA ILE A 133 -0.43 -3.64 -12.36
C ILE A 133 -1.88 -3.62 -12.81
N VAL A 134 -2.80 -3.31 -11.89
CA VAL A 134 -4.25 -3.28 -12.14
C VAL A 134 -4.80 -1.92 -11.75
N HIS A 135 -5.58 -1.32 -12.66
CA HIS A 135 -6.41 -0.17 -12.32
C HIS A 135 -7.71 -0.63 -11.65
N GLY A 136 -8.12 0.01 -10.57
CA GLY A 136 -9.34 -0.32 -9.82
C GLY A 136 -10.66 0.08 -10.47
N ASP A 137 -10.70 0.28 -11.80
CA ASP A 137 -11.94 0.64 -12.49
C ASP A 137 -12.78 -0.62 -12.69
N SER A 138 -13.94 -0.66 -12.04
CA SER A 138 -14.87 -1.80 -12.06
C SER A 138 -15.58 -2.00 -13.40
N LEU A 139 -15.61 -0.98 -14.27
CA LEU A 139 -16.35 -1.02 -15.54
C LEU A 139 -15.46 -1.47 -16.69
N ILE A 140 -14.21 -0.99 -16.72
CA ILE A 140 -13.27 -1.29 -17.79
C ILE A 140 -11.95 -1.74 -17.15
N ALA A 141 -11.64 -3.02 -17.31
CA ALA A 141 -10.38 -3.60 -16.88
C ALA A 141 -9.21 -2.92 -17.61
N LYS A 142 -8.22 -2.44 -16.84
CA LYS A 142 -6.97 -1.90 -17.38
C LYS A 142 -5.83 -2.56 -16.63
N THR A 143 -4.93 -3.20 -17.37
CA THR A 143 -3.82 -3.95 -16.76
C THR A 143 -2.54 -3.80 -17.54
N ILE A 144 -1.43 -3.93 -16.83
CA ILE A 144 -0.11 -4.21 -17.39
C ILE A 144 0.36 -5.49 -16.72
N THR A 145 0.66 -6.51 -17.52
CA THR A 145 1.02 -7.84 -17.04
C THR A 145 2.34 -8.26 -17.69
N LEU A 146 3.30 -8.68 -16.89
CA LEU A 146 4.55 -9.31 -17.32
C LEU A 146 4.50 -10.75 -16.83
N SER A 147 4.44 -11.70 -17.74
CA SER A 147 4.50 -13.13 -17.46
C SER A 147 5.83 -13.73 -17.92
N ALA A 148 5.99 -15.04 -17.73
CA ALA A 148 7.14 -15.78 -18.25
C ALA A 148 7.30 -15.70 -19.78
N SER A 149 6.21 -15.52 -20.53
CA SER A 149 6.20 -15.58 -22.00
C SER A 149 5.94 -14.23 -22.66
N ASP A 150 5.17 -13.36 -22.02
CA ASP A 150 4.60 -12.18 -22.66
C ASP A 150 4.60 -10.95 -21.76
N ILE A 151 4.61 -9.78 -22.40
CA ILE A 151 4.23 -8.50 -21.80
C ILE A 151 2.93 -8.06 -22.44
N VAL A 152 1.91 -7.79 -21.63
CA VAL A 152 0.56 -7.45 -22.08
C VAL A 152 0.11 -6.14 -21.44
N ILE A 153 -0.34 -5.19 -22.26
CA ILE A 153 -1.01 -3.95 -21.83
C ILE A 153 -2.44 -4.00 -22.37
N SER A 154 -3.44 -3.90 -21.50
CA SER A 154 -4.83 -3.99 -21.89
C SER A 154 -5.69 -2.86 -21.34
N CYS A 155 -6.72 -2.50 -22.10
CA CYS A 155 -7.79 -1.58 -21.71
C CYS A 155 -9.09 -2.06 -22.34
N GLY A 156 -9.96 -2.70 -21.55
CA GLY A 156 -11.17 -3.34 -22.04
C GLY A 156 -10.87 -4.41 -23.09
N ALA A 157 -11.42 -4.24 -24.30
CA ALA A 157 -11.21 -5.14 -25.42
C ALA A 157 -9.91 -4.89 -26.21
N CYS A 158 -9.22 -3.77 -25.95
CA CYS A 158 -7.99 -3.42 -26.65
C CYS A 158 -6.76 -3.98 -25.92
N GLU A 159 -5.78 -4.48 -26.68
CA GLU A 159 -4.58 -5.12 -26.16
C GLU A 159 -3.34 -4.79 -27.01
N ILE A 160 -2.21 -4.56 -26.34
CA ILE A 160 -0.86 -4.66 -26.91
C ILE A 160 -0.18 -5.85 -26.25
N ARG A 161 0.32 -6.78 -27.04
CA ARG A 161 1.05 -7.96 -26.57
C ARG A 161 2.42 -8.03 -27.23
N ILE A 162 3.45 -8.23 -26.42
CA ILE A 162 4.84 -8.42 -26.85
C ILE A 162 5.26 -9.80 -26.38
N SER A 163 5.66 -10.65 -27.32
CA SER A 163 6.28 -11.95 -27.04
C SER A 163 7.72 -11.97 -27.57
N ASN A 164 8.41 -13.09 -27.39
CA ASN A 164 9.72 -13.35 -28.01
C ASN A 164 9.71 -13.38 -29.55
N GLU A 165 8.54 -13.61 -30.16
CA GLU A 165 8.40 -13.81 -31.61
C GLU A 165 7.73 -12.63 -32.33
N SER A 166 6.84 -11.91 -31.63
CA SER A 166 6.04 -10.87 -32.27
C SER A 166 5.49 -9.83 -31.32
N ILE A 167 5.12 -8.69 -31.89
CA ILE A 167 4.26 -7.68 -31.28
C ILE A 167 2.89 -7.79 -31.95
N SER A 168 1.82 -7.89 -31.16
CA SER A 168 0.43 -8.00 -31.60
C SER A 168 -0.40 -6.87 -31.02
N LEU A 169 -1.22 -6.21 -31.86
CA LEU A 169 -2.19 -5.22 -31.46
C LEU A 169 -3.61 -5.76 -31.70
N ASN A 170 -4.48 -5.60 -30.70
CA ASN A 170 -5.88 -6.01 -30.69
C ASN A 170 -6.08 -7.43 -31.24
N ASN A 171 -5.43 -8.41 -30.60
CA ASN A 171 -5.56 -9.84 -30.92
C ASN A 171 -5.19 -10.19 -32.37
N GLY A 172 -4.13 -9.55 -32.90
CA GLY A 172 -3.57 -9.89 -34.21
C GLY A 172 -4.15 -9.10 -35.38
N LEU A 173 -4.99 -8.09 -35.12
CA LEU A 173 -5.42 -7.12 -36.14
C LEU A 173 -4.22 -6.50 -36.86
N ILE A 174 -3.18 -6.16 -36.08
CA ILE A 174 -1.86 -5.80 -36.56
C ILE A 174 -0.87 -6.71 -35.85
N LYS A 175 -0.05 -7.44 -36.61
CA LYS A 175 1.02 -8.28 -36.07
C LYS A 175 2.35 -7.92 -36.72
N VAL A 176 3.37 -7.67 -35.92
CA VAL A 176 4.74 -7.41 -36.37
C VAL A 176 5.61 -8.54 -35.86
N GLY A 177 6.24 -9.31 -36.75
CA GLY A 177 7.16 -10.39 -36.41
C GLY A 177 8.50 -10.25 -37.13
N LEU A 178 9.43 -11.16 -36.85
CA LEU A 178 10.78 -11.15 -37.45
C LEU A 178 10.76 -11.24 -38.99
N ALA A 179 9.72 -11.86 -39.56
CA ALA A 179 9.54 -12.02 -41.00
C ALA A 179 8.80 -10.84 -41.67
N GLY A 180 8.32 -9.84 -40.91
CA GLY A 180 7.61 -8.67 -41.43
C GLY A 180 6.32 -8.34 -40.69
N VAL A 181 5.49 -7.48 -41.32
CA VAL A 181 4.21 -7.00 -40.78
C VAL A 181 3.04 -7.69 -41.48
N SER A 182 2.07 -8.15 -40.69
CA SER A 182 0.79 -8.68 -41.15
C SER A 182 -0.35 -7.79 -40.67
N LEU A 183 -1.26 -7.48 -41.59
CA LEU A 183 -2.46 -6.68 -41.36
C LEU A 183 -3.66 -7.52 -41.79
N VAL A 184 -4.67 -7.64 -40.95
CA VAL A 184 -5.90 -8.38 -41.26
C VAL A 184 -7.11 -7.45 -41.25
N ASN A 185 -8.22 -7.86 -41.89
CA ASN A 185 -9.51 -7.16 -41.86
C ASN A 185 -9.46 -5.66 -42.22
N GLY A 186 -8.67 -5.27 -43.23
CA GLY A 186 -8.60 -3.86 -43.66
C GLY A 186 -8.02 -2.93 -42.60
N ALA A 187 -7.15 -3.44 -41.71
CA ALA A 187 -6.45 -2.66 -40.68
C ALA A 187 -5.64 -1.46 -41.22
N MET A 188 -5.51 -1.32 -42.55
CA MET A 188 -5.05 -0.10 -43.21
C MET A 188 -6.16 0.48 -44.10
N THR A 189 -6.54 1.73 -43.82
CA THR A 189 -7.38 2.57 -44.70
C THR A 189 -6.68 3.91 -44.88
N PHE A 190 -6.38 4.28 -46.13
CA PHE A 190 -5.96 5.62 -46.48
C PHE A 190 -7.22 6.45 -46.78
N GLY A 191 -7.62 7.31 -45.85
CA GLY A 191 -8.72 8.25 -46.08
C GLY A 191 -8.29 9.41 -46.97
N VAL A 192 -9.06 9.71 -48.01
CA VAL A 192 -9.11 11.06 -48.62
C VAL A 192 -9.82 11.99 -47.62
N PRO A 193 -9.38 13.24 -47.42
CA PRO A 193 -10.02 14.14 -46.45
C PRO A 193 -11.51 14.32 -46.78
N PRO A 194 -12.38 14.50 -45.77
CA PRO A 194 -13.76 14.88 -46.03
C PRO A 194 -13.77 16.24 -46.75
N THR A 195 -14.47 16.30 -47.90
CA THR A 195 -14.80 17.54 -48.61
C THR A 195 -15.85 18.34 -47.88
#